data_AF-A0AAX6T0Y3-F1
#
_entry.id   AF-A0AAX6T0Y3-F1
#
_cell.length_a   1.000
_cell.length_b   1.000
_cell.length_c   1.000
_cell.angle_alpha   90.00
_cell.angle_beta   90.00
_cell.angle_gamma   90.00
#
_symmetry.space_group_name_H-M   'P 1'
#
loop_
_entity.id
_entity.type
_entity.pdbx_description
1 polymer ?
#
loop_
_entity_poly.entity_id
_entity_poly.type
_entity_poly.pdbx_seq_one_letter_code
_entity_poly.pdbx_strand_id
1 'polypeptide(L)' 'MLGLQVIHAKTDEQRCRLQETCEDILLFENLDQEQLSQVLDAMFERTVKVDEHVFDQGDDGDNFYVIESITTLAVLEN' A
#
# COMPACT_ATOMS: atom_id res chain seq x y z
N MET A 1 -25.47 1.62 -1.09
CA MET A 1 -24.78 0.84 -2.12
C MET A 1 -23.50 0.36 -1.45
N LEU A 2 -23.42 -0.91 -1.09
CA LEU A 2 -22.30 -1.45 -0.32
C LEU A 2 -21.07 -1.45 -1.24
N GLY A 3 -20.14 -0.53 -1.01
CA GLY A 3 -18.84 -0.56 -1.67
C GLY A 3 -18.16 -1.88 -1.28
N LEU A 4 -17.87 -2.71 -2.27
CA LEU A 4 -17.09 -3.93 -2.05
C LEU A 4 -15.74 -3.51 -1.45
N GLN A 5 -15.47 -3.89 -0.20
CA GLN A 5 -14.13 -3.79 0.35
C GLN A 5 -13.24 -4.72 -0.46
N VAL A 6 -12.27 -4.15 -1.17
CA VAL A 6 -11.26 -4.92 -1.88
C VAL A 6 -10.28 -5.44 -0.85
N ILE A 7 -10.19 -6.76 -0.72
CA ILE A 7 -9.28 -7.43 0.21
C ILE A 7 -8.22 -8.15 -0.60
N HIS A 8 -7.00 -7.63 -0.55
CA HIS A 8 -5.82 -8.30 -1.06
C HIS A 8 -5.16 -9.08 0.06
N ALA A 9 -5.27 -10.41 0.00
CA ALA A 9 -4.68 -11.30 0.98
C ALA A 9 -3.15 -11.09 1.07
N LYS A 10 -2.65 -11.05 2.30
CA LYS A 10 -1.23 -10.89 2.64
C LYS A 10 -0.86 -11.93 3.68
N THR A 11 0.39 -12.34 3.70
CA THR A 11 0.91 -13.13 4.83
C THR A 11 0.96 -12.29 6.11
N ASP A 12 0.93 -12.96 7.27
CA ASP A 12 1.04 -12.27 8.56
C ASP A 12 2.34 -11.44 8.66
N GLU A 13 3.44 -11.96 8.12
CA GLU A 13 4.73 -11.27 8.10
C GLU A 13 4.72 -10.03 7.20
N GLN A 14 4.10 -10.10 6.02
CA GLN A 14 3.93 -8.93 5.14
C GLN A 14 3.03 -7.88 5.79
N ARG A 15 1.94 -8.32 6.43
CA ARG A 15 1.03 -7.41 7.12
C ARG A 15 1.73 -6.68 8.26
N CYS A 16 2.52 -7.40 9.06
CA CYS A 16 3.30 -6.83 10.16
C CYS A 16 4.26 -5.74 9.65
N ARG A 17 5.04 -6.03 8.60
CA ARG A 17 5.99 -5.07 8.02
C ARG A 17 5.32 -3.84 7.42
N LEU A 18 4.20 -4.01 6.71
CA LEU A 18 3.44 -2.89 6.17
C LEU A 18 2.81 -2.05 7.29
N GLN A 19 2.30 -2.68 8.34
CA GLN A 19 1.76 -1.98 9.50
C GLN A 19 2.84 -1.12 10.17
N GLU A 20 3.99 -1.71 10.51
CA GLU A 20 5.12 -0.98 11.10
C GLU A 20 5.58 0.18 10.21
N THR A 21 5.59 0.00 8.89
CA THR A 21 5.97 1.05 7.94
C THR A 21 4.93 2.18 7.91
N CYS A 22 3.64 1.84 7.96
CA CYS A 22 2.55 2.81 7.88
C CYS A 22 2.33 3.58 9.19
N GLU A 23 2.71 3.04 10.35
CA GLU A 23 2.55 3.70 11.66
C GLU A 23 3.31 5.05 11.74
N ASP A 24 4.44 5.19 11.05
CA ASP A 24 5.24 6.41 11.04
C ASP A 24 4.81 7.44 9.97
N ILE A 25 3.79 7.13 9.16
CA ILE A 25 3.37 7.96 8.03
C ILE A 25 2.22 8.87 8.45
N LEU A 26 2.42 10.18 8.30
CA LEU A 26 1.45 11.23 8.67
C LEU A 26 0.03 11.00 8.12
N LEU A 27 -0.10 10.41 6.92
CA LEU A 27 -1.40 10.08 6.31
C LEU A 27 -2.21 9.08 7.15
N PHE A 28 -1.53 8.22 7.91
CA PHE A 28 -2.12 7.13 8.67
C PHE A 28 -2.08 7.35 10.19
N GLU A 29 -1.44 8.42 10.67
CA GLU A 29 -1.28 8.73 12.11
C GLU A 29 -2.61 8.79 12.88
N ASN A 30 -3.70 9.21 12.22
CA ASN A 30 -5.01 9.37 12.83
C ASN A 30 -5.96 8.18 12.60
N LEU A 31 -5.49 7.12 11.93
CA LEU A 31 -6.29 5.92 11.71
C LEU A 31 -6.28 5.06 12.97
N ASP A 32 -7.45 4.57 13.37
CA ASP A 32 -7.50 3.49 14.35
C ASP A 32 -7.03 2.16 13.72
N GLN A 33 -6.84 1.13 14.57
CA GLN A 33 -6.35 -0.17 14.10
C GLN A 33 -7.27 -0.82 13.06
N GLU A 34 -8.58 -0.60 13.12
CA GLU A 34 -9.53 -1.17 12.16
C GLU A 34 -9.44 -0.45 10.82
N GLN A 35 -9.32 0.87 10.83
CA GLN A 35 -9.13 1.69 9.64
C GLN A 35 -7.78 1.41 8.97
N LEU A 36 -6.70 1.32 9.75
CA LEU A 36 -5.39 0.94 9.24
C LEU A 36 -5.45 -0.47 8.63
N SER A 37 -6.12 -1.41 9.31
CA SER A 37 -6.37 -2.75 8.79
C SER A 37 -7.08 -2.73 7.43
N GLN A 38 -8.09 -1.87 7.25
CA GLN A 38 -8.79 -1.72 5.97
C GLN A 38 -7.91 -1.12 4.87
N VAL A 39 -7.06 -0.15 5.21
CA VAL A 39 -6.08 0.41 4.27
C VAL A 39 -5.10 -0.67 3.83
N LEU A 40 -4.56 -1.43 4.78
CA LEU A 40 -3.66 -2.54 4.49
C LEU A 40 -4.35 -3.60 3.64
N ASP A 41 -5.64 -3.87 3.84
CA ASP A 41 -6.39 -4.82 3.02
C ASP A 41 -6.59 -4.32 1.58
N ALA A 42 -6.78 -3.02 1.38
CA ALA A 42 -6.91 -2.39 0.08
C ALA A 42 -5.60 -2.31 -0.71
N MET A 43 -4.44 -2.31 -0.03
CA MET A 43 -3.14 -2.29 -0.70
C MET A 43 -2.89 -3.58 -1.50
N PHE A 44 -2.32 -3.51 -2.70
CA PHE A 44 -1.95 -4.70 -3.48
C PHE A 44 -0.48 -4.69 -3.89
N GLU A 45 0.06 -5.88 -4.19
CA GLU A 45 1.43 -6.00 -4.67
C GLU A 45 1.55 -5.70 -6.16
N ARG A 46 2.50 -4.85 -6.52
CA ARG A 46 2.95 -4.60 -7.89
C ARG A 46 4.40 -5.05 -8.02
N THR A 47 4.65 -6.02 -8.89
CA THR A 47 6.01 -6.40 -9.30
C THR A 47 6.51 -5.42 -10.36
N VAL A 48 7.71 -4.90 -10.16
CA VAL A 48 8.38 -3.97 -11.07
C VAL A 48 9.60 -4.63 -11.69
N LYS A 49 9.85 -4.36 -12.98
CA LYS A 49 11.04 -4.85 -13.67
C LYS A 49 12.23 -3.92 -13.44
N VAL A 50 13.42 -4.47 -13.64
CA VAL A 50 14.64 -3.65 -13.72
C VAL A 50 14.48 -2.65 -14.85
N ASP A 51 14.85 -1.40 -14.58
CA ASP A 51 14.69 -0.23 -15.47
C ASP A 51 13.23 0.16 -15.79
N GLU A 52 12.24 -0.40 -15.07
CA GLU A 52 10.85 0.06 -15.15
C GLU A 52 10.66 1.36 -14.38
N HIS A 53 10.08 2.35 -15.05
CA HIS A 53 9.63 3.58 -14.41
C HIS A 53 8.30 3.31 -13.71
N VAL A 54 8.30 3.37 -12.37
CA VAL A 54 7.10 3.12 -11.55
C VAL A 54 6.13 4.30 -11.65
N PHE A 55 6.69 5.50 -11.63
CA PHE A 55 6.03 6.80 -11.80
C PHE A 55 7.06 7.77 -12.39
N ASP A 56 6.60 8.74 -13.19
CA ASP A 56 7.42 9.81 -13.75
C ASP A 56 7.08 11.16 -13.13
N GLN A 57 8.05 12.09 -13.16
CA GLN A 57 7.83 13.43 -12.65
C GLN A 57 6.79 14.16 -13.50
N GLY A 58 5.68 14.57 -12.87
CA GLY A 58 4.57 15.24 -13.54
C GLY A 58 3.37 14.34 -13.80
N ASP A 59 3.45 13.05 -13.45
CA ASP A 59 2.31 12.15 -13.43
C ASP A 59 1.29 12.56 -12.35
N ASP A 60 0.03 12.18 -12.59
CA ASP A 60 -1.05 12.35 -11.63
C ASP A 60 -0.76 11.49 -10.38
N GLY A 61 -0.69 12.14 -9.22
CA GLY A 61 -0.32 11.54 -7.94
C GLY A 61 -1.48 10.81 -7.27
N ASP A 62 -2.01 9.79 -7.92
CA ASP A 62 -3.24 9.10 -7.50
C ASP A 62 -3.01 7.92 -6.55
N ASN A 63 -1.76 7.47 -6.43
CA ASN A 63 -1.40 6.24 -5.72
C ASN A 63 -0.32 6.46 -4.66
N PHE A 64 -0.39 5.66 -3.59
CA PHE A 64 0.64 5.59 -2.55
C PHE A 64 1.39 4.26 -2.62
N TYR A 65 2.73 4.31 -2.52
CA TYR A 65 3.60 3.15 -2.72
C TYR A 65 4.49 2.90 -1.49
N VAL A 66 4.57 1.65 -1.04
CA VAL A 66 5.54 1.17 -0.06
C VAL A 66 6.47 0.17 -0.73
N ILE A 67 7.78 0.31 -0.52
CA ILE A 67 8.77 -0.62 -1.08
C ILE A 67 8.85 -1.85 -0.18
N GLU A 68 8.41 -3.00 -0.71
CA GLU A 68 8.41 -4.28 0.02
C GLU A 68 9.72 -5.05 -0.21
N SER A 69 10.23 -5.00 -1.45
CA SER A 69 11.53 -5.56 -1.81
C SER A 69 12.09 -4.84 -3.04
N ILE A 70 13.31 -5.20 -3.45
CA ILE A 70 13.99 -4.58 -4.61
C ILE A 70 13.13 -4.59 -5.88
N THR A 71 12.22 -5.56 -6.04
CA THR A 71 11.37 -5.71 -7.23
C THR A 71 9.88 -5.66 -6.94
N THR A 72 9.47 -5.34 -5.71
CA THR A 72 8.05 -5.41 -5.31
C THR A 72 7.64 -4.18 -4.52
N LEU A 73 6.49 -3.61 -4.88
CA LEU A 73 5.85 -2.49 -4.21
C LEU A 73 4.48 -2.91 -3.69
N ALA A 74 4.07 -2.40 -2.53
CA ALA A 74 2.68 -2.40 -2.11
C ALA A 74 2.04 -1.05 -2.52
N VAL A 75 0.92 -1.10 -3.25
CA VAL A 75 0.26 0.05 -3.86
C VAL A 75 -1.10 0.23 -3.23
N LEU A 76 -1.41 1.45 -2.78
CA LEU A 76 -2.76 1.89 -2.44
C LEU A 76 -3.24 2.84 -3.55
N GLU A 77 -4.35 2.49 -4.19
CA GLU A 77 -5.00 3.36 -5.19
C GLU A 77 -6.17 4.11 -4.53
N ASN A 78 -6.38 5.37 -4.95
CA ASN A 78 -7.48 6.23 -4.51
C ASN A 78 -8.82 5.86 -5.17
#